data_AF-A0A5D0NI17-F1
#
_entry.id   AF-A0A5D0NI17-F1
#
_cell.length_a   1.000
_cell.length_b   1.000
_cell.length_c   1.000
_cell.angle_alpha   90.00
_cell.angle_beta   90.00
_cell.angle_gamma   90.00
#
_symmetry.space_group_name_H-M   'P 1'
#
loop_
_entity.id
_entity.type
_entity.pdbx_description
1 polymer ?
#
loop_
_entity_poly.entity_id
_entity_poly.type
_entity_poly.pdbx_seq_one_letter_code
_entity_poly.pdbx_strand_id
1 'polypeptide(L)'
;MFCRDLSVNGEIRLPGARIGGRLDLGHAHLTNPGGTALTADRLTVDDGVLGEGLTTDGQVRLPGARVGGVLVLAGAHLTNPGGQALNADGLVADGDVHATDGFTAEGEVRLVGARVGGLLSFEAATLINPGRWALYAFRLSAGGGLHCRGGFRAEGELLLAGARIDGYFDLSDSILTKPGRQALDFEGATALALVLLPRHRPEGGVDLTNAHVGILEDDPTTWPASVHLRGFTYDSLGLRSDKADVRTRLDWLARDPDGYAAQLYDQLAAAYRRAGEEQAARDVAVAAQRRRRVTLNPAGKAVNWLLFLTVGYGYRTWLAAVWLLGLLVLGTWIFNDAHPHDLTPVDANTSGFNALGYTLDVLLPIVDLGQQRAWRAHGAAMYWSWAFITAGWVLTTAVVAGLTGLLKRQ
;
A
#
# COMPACT_ATOMS: atom_id res chain seq x y z
N MET A 1 33.44 15.25 29.70
CA MET A 1 33.08 16.67 29.90
C MET A 1 31.81 16.69 30.73
N PHE A 2 31.86 17.24 31.94
CA PHE A 2 30.71 17.30 32.85
C PHE A 2 30.23 18.74 32.96
N CYS A 3 29.02 18.98 32.50
CA CYS A 3 28.32 20.26 32.45
C CYS A 3 26.92 20.13 33.08
N ARG A 4 26.83 19.33 34.14
CA ARG A 4 25.59 19.13 34.89
C ARG A 4 25.18 20.42 35.59
N ASP A 5 23.88 20.69 35.64
CA ASP A 5 23.29 21.88 36.27
C ASP A 5 23.82 23.21 35.70
N LEU A 6 24.43 23.17 34.50
CA LEU A 6 25.01 24.33 33.83
C LEU A 6 23.90 25.26 33.34
N SER A 7 24.01 26.56 33.61
CA SER A 7 23.15 27.58 33.02
C SER A 7 23.93 28.45 32.04
N VAL A 8 23.47 28.56 30.79
CA VAL A 8 24.08 29.41 29.75
C VAL A 8 23.01 30.28 29.10
N ASN A 9 23.29 31.58 29.01
CA ASN A 9 22.56 32.52 28.16
C ASN A 9 23.41 32.81 26.91
N GLY A 10 22.97 32.32 25.76
CA GLY A 10 23.70 32.32 24.50
C GLY A 10 23.97 30.91 23.97
N GLU A 11 24.81 30.81 22.95
CA GLU A 11 25.11 29.56 22.25
C GLU A 11 26.32 28.83 22.86
N ILE A 12 26.17 27.55 23.20
CA ILE A 12 27.30 26.65 23.41
C ILE A 12 27.75 26.09 22.06
N ARG A 13 29.05 26.22 21.74
CA ARG A 13 29.63 25.77 20.47
C ARG A 13 30.66 24.66 20.68
N LEU A 14 30.32 23.46 20.23
CA LEU A 14 31.15 22.25 20.19
C LEU A 14 31.28 21.64 18.77
N PRO A 15 31.36 22.43 17.68
CA PRO A 15 31.38 21.86 16.33
C PRO A 15 32.65 21.03 16.10
N GLY A 16 32.48 19.77 15.69
CA GLY A 16 33.59 18.85 15.45
C GLY A 16 34.42 18.50 16.69
N ALA A 17 33.94 18.84 17.89
CA ALA A 17 34.63 18.49 19.13
C ALA A 17 34.75 16.97 19.27
N ARG A 18 35.82 16.53 19.94
CA ARG A 18 36.04 15.12 20.27
C ARG A 18 36.15 14.99 21.78
N ILE A 19 35.27 14.18 22.36
CA ILE A 19 35.22 13.93 23.80
C ILE A 19 35.51 12.44 23.98
N GLY A 20 36.70 12.10 24.47
CA GLY A 20 37.14 10.71 24.65
C GLY A 20 36.44 9.94 25.78
N GLY A 21 35.44 10.54 26.40
CA GLY A 21 34.58 9.93 27.39
C GLY A 21 33.18 10.51 27.26
N ARG A 22 32.40 10.55 28.33
CA ARG A 22 31.02 11.07 28.30
C ARG A 22 30.92 12.61 28.18
N LEU A 23 29.90 13.09 27.47
CA LEU A 23 29.37 14.46 27.60
C LEU A 23 28.12 14.43 28.49
N ASP A 24 28.15 15.12 29.61
CA ASP A 24 27.04 15.18 30.56
C ASP A 24 26.50 16.61 30.64
N LEU A 25 25.25 16.79 30.24
CA LEU A 25 24.44 18.02 30.26
C LEU A 25 23.20 17.83 31.14
N GLY A 26 23.23 16.89 32.09
CA GLY A 26 22.11 16.61 32.97
C GLY A 26 21.65 17.87 33.70
N HIS A 27 20.35 18.15 33.67
CA HIS A 27 19.70 19.32 34.26
C HIS A 27 20.30 20.67 33.82
N ALA A 28 21.03 20.72 32.70
CA ALA A 28 21.52 21.99 32.17
C ALA A 28 20.35 22.83 31.62
N HIS A 29 20.50 24.15 31.68
CA HIS A 29 19.57 25.16 31.17
C HIS A 29 20.27 26.02 30.12
N LEU A 30 19.94 25.82 28.84
CA LEU A 30 20.58 26.50 27.72
C LEU A 30 19.57 27.44 27.04
N THR A 31 19.81 28.74 27.08
CA THR A 31 18.84 29.74 26.62
C THR A 31 19.45 30.60 25.52
N ASN A 32 18.96 30.45 24.29
CA ASN A 32 19.21 31.32 23.14
C ASN A 32 17.95 31.39 22.25
N PRO A 33 16.88 32.10 22.69
CA PRO A 33 15.57 32.05 22.06
C PRO A 33 15.60 32.53 20.61
N GLY A 34 14.96 31.79 19.71
CA GLY A 34 14.98 32.05 18.26
C GLY A 34 16.33 31.81 17.58
N GLY A 35 17.36 31.43 18.33
CA GLY A 35 18.69 31.06 17.86
C GLY A 35 19.01 29.58 18.11
N THR A 36 20.30 29.29 18.24
CA THR A 36 20.82 27.96 18.57
C THR A 36 21.37 27.96 19.98
N ALA A 37 20.81 27.13 20.87
CA ALA A 37 21.29 27.00 22.24
C ALA A 37 22.55 26.11 22.32
N LEU A 38 22.61 25.05 21.50
CA LEU A 38 23.74 24.13 21.41
C LEU A 38 24.07 23.79 19.96
N THR A 39 25.27 24.15 19.51
CA THR A 39 25.87 23.71 18.25
C THR A 39 26.86 22.60 18.51
N ALA A 40 26.49 21.36 18.22
CA ALA A 40 27.33 20.16 18.34
C ALA A 40 27.37 19.38 17.00
N ASP A 41 27.34 20.12 15.89
CA ASP A 41 27.52 19.59 14.53
C ASP A 41 28.81 18.75 14.44
N ARG A 42 28.70 17.49 13.99
CA ARG A 42 29.81 16.52 13.87
C ARG A 42 30.57 16.27 15.18
N LEU A 43 29.97 16.52 16.34
CA LEU A 43 30.50 16.12 17.64
C LEU A 43 30.82 14.61 17.63
N THR A 44 31.95 14.21 18.17
CA THR A 44 32.26 12.80 18.46
C THR A 44 32.42 12.63 19.96
N VAL A 45 31.67 11.71 20.53
CA VAL A 45 31.74 11.31 21.94
C VAL A 45 31.98 9.81 21.97
N ASP A 46 33.09 9.38 22.57
CA ASP A 46 33.50 7.97 22.53
C ASP A 46 32.59 7.09 23.43
N ASP A 47 32.08 7.67 24.53
CA ASP A 47 31.09 7.01 25.40
C ASP A 47 29.67 7.51 25.05
N GLY A 48 28.92 8.06 26.03
CA GLY A 48 27.55 8.53 25.85
C GLY A 48 27.40 10.05 25.93
N VAL A 49 26.25 10.54 25.48
CA VAL A 49 25.77 11.89 25.72
C VAL A 49 24.58 11.79 26.68
N LEU A 50 24.69 12.39 27.86
CA LEU A 50 23.60 12.46 28.82
C LEU A 50 23.05 13.87 28.86
N GLY A 51 21.75 14.02 28.66
CA GLY A 51 20.99 15.25 28.77
C GLY A 51 19.71 15.01 29.57
N GLU A 52 19.78 14.19 30.61
CA GLU A 52 18.64 13.92 31.49
C GLU A 52 18.14 15.22 32.13
N GLY A 53 16.87 15.56 31.97
CA GLY A 53 16.30 16.82 32.44
C GLY A 53 16.90 18.08 31.79
N LEU A 54 17.61 17.97 30.67
CA LEU A 54 18.12 19.10 29.91
C LEU A 54 16.97 20.02 29.49
N THR A 55 17.09 21.31 29.76
CA THR A 55 16.14 22.32 29.29
C THR A 55 16.81 23.24 28.29
N THR A 56 16.21 23.44 27.13
CA THR A 56 16.72 24.37 26.12
C THR A 56 15.63 25.28 25.57
N ASP A 57 15.93 26.56 25.43
CA ASP A 57 15.15 27.53 24.64
C ASP A 57 16.02 27.97 23.47
N GLY A 58 15.67 27.56 22.26
CA GLY A 58 16.51 27.60 21.07
C GLY A 58 16.89 26.21 20.56
N GLN A 59 17.40 26.14 19.34
CA GLN A 59 17.70 24.87 18.68
C GLN A 59 18.86 24.10 19.36
N VAL A 60 18.72 22.78 19.47
CA VAL A 60 19.83 21.84 19.68
C VAL A 60 20.25 21.21 18.35
N ARG A 61 21.52 21.34 17.99
CA ARG A 61 22.08 20.80 16.74
C ARG A 61 23.11 19.70 17.01
N LEU A 62 22.86 18.53 16.46
CA LEU A 62 23.72 17.35 16.43
C LEU A 62 23.88 16.75 15.00
N PRO A 63 23.84 17.53 13.89
CA PRO A 63 23.92 16.93 12.57
C PRO A 63 25.27 16.24 12.36
N GLY A 64 25.22 14.98 11.93
CA GLY A 64 26.40 14.14 11.73
C GLY A 64 27.19 13.83 13.01
N ALA A 65 26.62 14.07 14.19
CA ALA A 65 27.25 13.70 15.45
C ALA A 65 27.41 12.17 15.58
N ARG A 66 28.40 11.74 16.34
CA ARG A 66 28.74 10.34 16.61
C ARG A 66 28.81 10.13 18.12
N VAL A 67 28.04 9.19 18.62
CA VAL A 67 27.98 8.80 20.03
C VAL A 67 28.29 7.31 20.10
N GLY A 68 29.43 6.94 20.68
CA GLY A 68 29.90 5.55 20.75
C GLY A 68 29.10 4.67 21.73
N GLY A 69 28.25 5.29 22.54
CA GLY A 69 27.31 4.65 23.45
C GLY A 69 25.91 5.22 23.31
N VAL A 70 25.29 5.52 24.45
CA VAL A 70 23.89 5.97 24.52
C VAL A 70 23.75 7.49 24.40
N LEU A 71 22.67 7.94 23.78
CA LEU A 71 22.17 9.32 23.87
C LEU A 71 20.92 9.33 24.74
N VAL A 72 21.00 9.97 25.91
CA VAL A 72 19.89 10.03 26.87
C VAL A 72 19.36 11.46 26.94
N LEU A 73 18.07 11.64 26.71
CA LEU A 73 17.30 12.87 26.80
C LEU A 73 16.07 12.67 27.69
N ALA A 74 16.11 11.71 28.61
CA ALA A 74 15.02 11.41 29.53
C ALA A 74 14.60 12.68 30.30
N GLY A 75 13.31 13.01 30.28
CA GLY A 75 12.76 14.21 30.92
C GLY A 75 13.27 15.55 30.37
N ALA A 76 13.99 15.57 29.24
CA ALA A 76 14.47 16.81 28.65
C ALA A 76 13.32 17.62 28.01
N HIS A 77 13.44 18.94 28.05
CA HIS A 77 12.47 19.90 27.49
C HIS A 77 13.19 20.77 26.46
N LEU A 78 12.90 20.54 25.18
CA LEU A 78 13.52 21.26 24.07
C LEU A 78 12.51 22.18 23.39
N THR A 79 12.71 23.49 23.47
CA THR A 79 11.74 24.48 22.99
C THR A 79 12.36 25.32 21.89
N ASN A 80 11.79 25.26 20.69
CA ASN A 80 12.06 26.16 19.57
C ASN A 80 10.83 26.20 18.62
N PRO A 81 9.70 26.79 19.08
CA PRO A 81 8.42 26.71 18.39
C PRO A 81 8.48 27.33 16.99
N GLY A 82 7.86 26.66 16.01
CA GLY A 82 7.93 27.05 14.59
C GLY A 82 9.27 26.77 13.91
N GLY A 83 10.30 26.39 14.66
CA GLY A 83 11.60 25.95 14.18
C GLY A 83 11.87 24.48 14.49
N GLN A 84 13.16 24.15 14.59
CA GLN A 84 13.65 22.81 14.95
C GLN A 84 14.07 22.84 16.41
N ALA A 85 13.40 22.06 17.27
CA ALA A 85 13.82 21.88 18.66
C ALA A 85 15.11 21.05 18.71
N LEU A 86 15.15 19.96 17.94
CA LEU A 86 16.30 19.07 17.80
C LEU A 86 16.57 18.77 16.33
N ASN A 87 17.78 19.07 15.86
CA ASN A 87 18.28 18.60 14.58
C ASN A 87 19.42 17.61 14.79
N ALA A 88 19.15 16.33 14.61
CA ALA A 88 20.10 15.24 14.71
C ALA A 88 20.18 14.47 13.36
N ASP A 89 20.10 15.21 12.24
CA ASP A 89 20.22 14.65 10.90
C ASP A 89 21.56 13.93 10.72
N GLY A 90 21.53 12.67 10.28
CA GLY A 90 22.72 11.84 10.10
C GLY A 90 23.46 11.48 11.40
N LEU A 91 22.84 11.64 12.57
CA LEU A 91 23.37 11.14 13.85
C LEU A 91 23.73 9.66 13.72
N VAL A 92 24.86 9.26 14.30
CA VAL A 92 25.21 7.87 14.53
C VAL A 92 25.34 7.66 16.03
N ALA A 93 24.44 6.86 16.60
CA ALA A 93 24.55 6.37 17.96
C ALA A 93 24.80 4.86 17.90
N ASP A 94 25.92 4.39 18.43
CA ASP A 94 26.26 2.97 18.40
C ASP A 94 25.39 2.17 19.37
N GLY A 95 24.88 2.81 20.43
CA GLY A 95 23.90 2.25 21.37
C GLY A 95 22.48 2.77 21.15
N ASP A 96 21.75 2.91 22.26
CA ASP A 96 20.36 3.35 22.30
C ASP A 96 20.23 4.89 22.33
N VAL A 97 19.10 5.37 21.84
CA VAL A 97 18.65 6.76 22.00
C VAL A 97 17.37 6.77 22.82
N HIS A 98 17.41 7.36 24.01
CA HIS A 98 16.28 7.43 24.93
C HIS A 98 15.79 8.87 25.07
N ALA A 99 14.59 9.14 24.60
CA ALA A 99 13.84 10.37 24.81
C ALA A 99 12.56 10.01 25.59
N THR A 100 12.74 9.52 26.81
CA THR A 100 11.70 8.92 27.66
C THR A 100 11.32 9.84 28.83
N ASP A 101 10.49 9.33 29.75
CA ASP A 101 10.27 9.92 31.08
C ASP A 101 9.81 11.38 31.03
N GLY A 102 8.85 11.68 30.14
CA GLY A 102 8.31 13.03 29.99
C GLY A 102 9.12 13.95 29.08
N PHE A 103 10.02 13.41 28.25
CA PHE A 103 10.67 14.18 27.18
C PHE A 103 9.65 14.99 26.38
N THR A 104 9.90 16.29 26.25
CA THR A 104 9.03 17.19 25.50
C THR A 104 9.85 17.97 24.48
N ALA A 105 9.38 18.00 23.24
CA ALA A 105 9.95 18.83 22.19
C ALA A 105 8.87 19.73 21.57
N GLU A 106 9.01 21.04 21.75
CA GLU A 106 8.19 22.05 21.11
C GLU A 106 8.93 22.62 19.90
N GLY A 107 8.57 22.15 18.71
CA GLY A 107 9.31 22.34 17.46
C GLY A 107 9.59 21.00 16.79
N GLU A 108 10.14 21.06 15.58
CA GLU A 108 10.46 19.84 14.81
C GLU A 108 11.63 19.06 15.44
N VAL A 109 11.47 17.75 15.60
CA VAL A 109 12.57 16.81 15.88
C VAL A 109 12.99 16.14 14.58
N ARG A 110 14.26 16.24 14.21
CA ARG A 110 14.80 15.69 12.96
C ARG A 110 15.85 14.62 13.20
N LEU A 111 15.68 13.49 12.53
CA LEU A 111 16.55 12.33 12.56
C LEU A 111 16.76 11.78 11.14
N VAL A 112 16.82 12.66 10.13
CA VAL A 112 16.91 12.25 8.72
C VAL A 112 18.20 11.48 8.48
N GLY A 113 18.08 10.23 8.02
CA GLY A 113 19.23 9.35 7.78
C GLY A 113 20.05 9.02 9.03
N ALA A 114 19.51 9.24 10.23
CA ALA A 114 20.16 8.85 11.48
C ALA A 114 20.27 7.32 11.56
N ARG A 115 21.29 6.84 12.26
CA ARG A 115 21.54 5.42 12.53
C ARG A 115 21.67 5.23 14.02
N VAL A 116 20.78 4.43 14.59
CA VAL A 116 20.80 4.00 15.99
C VAL A 116 21.11 2.51 15.99
N GLY A 117 22.20 2.12 16.62
CA GLY A 117 22.63 0.71 16.67
C GLY A 117 21.66 -0.14 17.49
N GLY A 118 21.04 0.45 18.51
CA GLY A 118 20.03 -0.20 19.33
C GLY A 118 18.64 0.42 19.21
N LEU A 119 17.97 0.58 20.35
CA LEU A 119 16.60 1.07 20.47
C LEU A 119 16.55 2.60 20.33
N LEU A 120 15.60 3.10 19.54
CA LEU A 120 15.14 4.50 19.59
C LEU A 120 13.82 4.57 20.35
N SER A 121 13.81 5.17 21.53
CA SER A 121 12.62 5.24 22.39
C SER A 121 12.16 6.68 22.60
N PHE A 122 10.88 6.90 22.32
CA PHE A 122 10.07 8.07 22.66
C PHE A 122 8.93 7.68 23.62
N GLU A 123 9.14 6.65 24.45
CA GLU A 123 8.11 6.21 25.41
C GLU A 123 7.67 7.36 26.34
N ALA A 124 6.36 7.58 26.42
CA ALA A 124 5.73 8.68 27.16
C ALA A 124 6.20 10.10 26.76
N ALA A 125 6.80 10.27 25.59
CA ALA A 125 7.25 11.58 25.12
C ALA A 125 6.12 12.41 24.49
N THR A 126 6.30 13.73 24.46
CA THR A 126 5.40 14.68 23.80
C THR A 126 6.14 15.49 22.74
N LEU A 127 5.75 15.33 21.47
CA LEU A 127 6.30 16.06 20.33
C LEU A 127 5.26 17.02 19.76
N ILE A 128 5.56 18.32 19.75
CA ILE A 128 4.61 19.38 19.40
C ILE A 128 5.16 20.20 18.24
N ASN A 129 4.64 19.98 17.05
CA ASN A 129 4.84 20.84 15.89
C ASN A 129 3.62 20.76 14.93
N PRO A 130 2.47 21.32 15.32
CA PRO A 130 1.21 21.13 14.60
C PRO A 130 1.26 21.68 13.16
N GLY A 131 2.15 22.63 12.88
CA GLY A 131 2.32 23.21 11.53
C GLY A 131 2.86 22.22 10.49
N ARG A 132 3.72 21.26 10.89
CA ARG A 132 4.38 20.34 9.94
C ARG A 132 4.69 18.98 10.55
N TRP A 133 5.96 18.61 10.72
CA TRP A 133 6.38 17.33 11.29
C TRP A 133 6.71 17.50 12.76
N ALA A 134 6.07 16.70 13.62
CA ALA A 134 6.51 16.53 14.99
C ALA A 134 7.84 15.76 15.01
N LEU A 135 7.94 14.73 14.15
CA LEU A 135 9.14 13.94 13.93
C LEU A 135 9.40 13.78 12.42
N TYR A 136 10.58 14.19 11.96
CA TYR A 136 11.07 13.97 10.60
C TYR A 136 12.26 13.01 10.63
N ALA A 137 11.97 11.72 10.42
CA ALA A 137 12.89 10.59 10.50
C ALA A 137 12.99 9.81 9.17
N PHE A 138 13.01 10.53 8.05
CA PHE A 138 13.14 9.92 6.72
C PHE A 138 14.43 9.12 6.59
N ARG A 139 14.28 7.87 6.15
CA ARG A 139 15.38 6.90 6.03
C ARG A 139 16.20 6.69 7.30
N LEU A 140 15.57 6.84 8.47
CA LEU A 140 16.13 6.41 9.75
C LEU A 140 16.46 4.91 9.71
N SER A 141 17.55 4.52 10.38
CA SER A 141 17.85 3.12 10.67
C SER A 141 17.92 2.91 12.18
N ALA A 142 17.16 1.94 12.71
CA ALA A 142 17.25 1.50 14.09
C ALA A 142 17.52 0.00 14.12
N GLY A 143 18.66 -0.42 14.68
CA GLY A 143 19.03 -1.84 14.81
C GLY A 143 18.23 -2.58 15.89
N GLY A 144 17.63 -1.84 16.81
CA GLY A 144 16.59 -2.31 17.72
C GLY A 144 15.19 -1.93 17.24
N GLY A 145 14.35 -1.44 18.14
CA GLY A 145 13.01 -0.95 17.83
C GLY A 145 12.93 0.57 17.66
N LEU A 146 11.73 1.03 17.31
CA LEU A 146 11.25 2.38 17.48
C LEU A 146 10.03 2.34 18.42
N HIS A 147 10.18 2.82 19.64
CA HIS A 147 9.09 2.80 20.62
C HIS A 147 8.47 4.20 20.77
N CYS A 148 7.22 4.34 20.36
CA CYS A 148 6.39 5.52 20.49
C CYS A 148 5.12 5.15 21.27
N ARG A 149 5.30 4.67 22.51
CA ARG A 149 4.27 3.99 23.29
C ARG A 149 4.02 4.62 24.66
N GLY A 150 3.04 4.10 25.39
CA GLY A 150 2.85 4.38 26.82
C GLY A 150 2.48 5.84 27.08
N GLY A 151 1.53 6.39 26.31
CA GLY A 151 1.12 7.79 26.41
C GLY A 151 1.91 8.74 25.51
N PHE A 152 2.76 8.24 24.62
CA PHE A 152 3.42 9.05 23.59
C PHE A 152 2.40 9.92 22.83
N ARG A 153 2.67 11.22 22.71
CA ARG A 153 1.82 12.20 22.04
C ARG A 153 2.59 12.89 20.90
N ALA A 154 1.99 12.90 19.71
CA ALA A 154 2.50 13.66 18.58
C ALA A 154 1.42 14.61 18.05
N GLU A 155 1.68 15.92 18.16
CA GLU A 155 0.90 16.98 17.52
C GLU A 155 1.63 17.48 16.29
N GLY A 156 1.33 16.91 15.14
CA GLY A 156 2.14 17.00 13.95
C GLY A 156 2.31 15.63 13.30
N GLU A 157 2.91 15.63 12.12
CA GLU A 157 3.08 14.40 11.34
C GLU A 157 4.35 13.67 11.82
N LEU A 158 4.26 12.34 11.92
CA LEU A 158 5.40 11.46 12.09
C LEU A 158 5.81 10.94 10.71
N LEU A 159 6.87 11.52 10.14
CA LEU A 159 7.38 11.09 8.84
C LEU A 159 8.56 10.13 9.00
N LEU A 160 8.30 8.87 8.69
CA LEU A 160 9.20 7.71 8.80
C LEU A 160 9.39 7.03 7.44
N ALA A 161 9.05 7.71 6.34
CA ALA A 161 9.19 7.16 4.99
C ALA A 161 10.62 6.63 4.74
N GLY A 162 10.68 5.40 4.23
CA GLY A 162 11.90 4.64 3.95
C GLY A 162 12.73 4.25 5.18
N ALA A 163 12.19 4.36 6.40
CA ALA A 163 12.86 3.92 7.62
C ALA A 163 13.07 2.40 7.63
N ARG A 164 14.16 1.95 8.25
CA ARG A 164 14.44 0.53 8.52
C ARG A 164 14.55 0.32 10.02
N ILE A 165 13.67 -0.51 10.55
CA ILE A 165 13.59 -0.83 11.97
C ILE A 165 13.76 -2.34 12.08
N ASP A 166 14.88 -2.80 12.60
CA ASP A 166 15.15 -4.24 12.64
C ASP A 166 14.28 -4.95 13.69
N GLY A 167 13.74 -4.20 14.66
CA GLY A 167 12.80 -4.65 15.68
C GLY A 167 11.37 -4.11 15.50
N TYR A 168 10.73 -3.80 16.62
CA TYR A 168 9.33 -3.38 16.67
C TYR A 168 9.21 -1.88 16.44
N PHE A 169 8.29 -1.46 15.57
CA PHE A 169 7.72 -0.12 15.61
C PHE A 169 6.45 -0.15 16.46
N ASP A 170 6.56 0.32 17.70
CA ASP A 170 5.50 0.20 18.72
C ASP A 170 4.80 1.55 18.94
N LEU A 171 3.52 1.62 18.57
CA LEU A 171 2.62 2.77 18.77
C LEU A 171 1.54 2.49 19.82
N SER A 172 1.75 1.49 20.69
CA SER A 172 0.78 1.11 21.72
C SER A 172 0.49 2.26 22.67
N ASP A 173 -0.80 2.56 22.89
CA ASP A 173 -1.23 3.64 23.77
C ASP A 173 -0.73 5.04 23.37
N SER A 174 -0.45 5.23 22.07
CA SER A 174 -0.07 6.53 21.50
C SER A 174 -1.27 7.42 21.16
N ILE A 175 -1.03 8.73 21.07
CA ILE A 175 -1.98 9.74 20.61
C ILE A 175 -1.35 10.50 19.45
N LEU A 176 -1.94 10.35 18.27
CA LEU A 176 -1.45 10.97 17.03
C LEU A 176 -2.47 12.00 16.52
N THR A 177 -2.05 13.25 16.39
CA THR A 177 -2.92 14.38 16.07
C THR A 177 -2.35 15.22 14.92
N LYS A 178 -3.00 15.15 13.76
CA LYS A 178 -2.78 15.98 12.57
C LYS A 178 -4.08 16.09 11.74
N PRO A 179 -5.10 16.81 12.24
CA PRO A 179 -6.42 16.81 11.62
C PRO A 179 -6.36 17.32 10.17
N GLY A 180 -7.09 16.66 9.27
CA GLY A 180 -7.19 17.05 7.86
C GLY A 180 -5.95 16.76 7.00
N ARG A 181 -4.91 16.12 7.54
CA ARG A 181 -3.71 15.68 6.81
C ARG A 181 -3.30 14.27 7.26
N GLN A 182 -2.02 13.95 7.15
CA GLN A 182 -1.42 12.67 7.51
C GLN A 182 -0.80 12.77 8.91
N ALA A 183 -1.16 11.85 9.80
CA ALA A 183 -0.60 11.77 11.15
C ALA A 183 0.66 10.89 11.17
N LEU A 184 0.70 9.84 10.34
CA LEU A 184 1.82 8.92 10.21
C LEU A 184 2.09 8.67 8.72
N ASP A 185 3.32 8.89 8.29
CA ASP A 185 3.84 8.45 7.01
C ASP A 185 4.91 7.39 7.25
N PHE A 186 4.59 6.14 6.91
CA PHE A 186 5.49 4.99 6.99
C PHE A 186 5.75 4.41 5.59
N GLU A 187 5.66 5.23 4.54
CA GLU A 187 5.80 4.78 3.15
C GLU A 187 7.16 4.09 2.91
N GLY A 188 7.14 2.90 2.32
CA GLY A 188 8.34 2.17 1.92
C GLY A 188 9.26 1.76 3.08
N ALA A 189 8.78 1.89 4.32
CA ALA A 189 9.53 1.53 5.51
C ALA A 189 9.43 0.03 5.82
N THR A 190 10.40 -0.48 6.59
CA THR A 190 10.45 -1.89 7.00
C THR A 190 10.54 -2.04 8.51
N ALA A 191 9.83 -3.01 9.08
CA ALA A 191 9.92 -3.38 10.49
C ALA A 191 9.82 -4.90 10.72
N LEU A 192 10.42 -5.44 11.78
CA LEU A 192 10.12 -6.82 12.20
C LEU A 192 8.64 -6.95 12.58
N ALA A 193 8.12 -5.96 13.29
CA ALA A 193 6.71 -5.87 13.63
C ALA A 193 6.24 -4.42 13.69
N LEU A 194 5.01 -4.17 13.25
CA LEU A 194 4.31 -2.92 13.43
C LEU A 194 3.17 -3.15 14.42
N VAL A 195 3.25 -2.48 15.57
CA VAL A 195 2.20 -2.52 16.61
C VAL A 195 1.42 -1.21 16.55
N LEU A 196 0.33 -1.20 15.79
CA LEU A 196 -0.54 -0.06 15.57
C LEU A 196 -1.76 -0.12 16.50
N LEU A 197 -1.52 0.16 17.79
CA LEU A 197 -2.52 0.12 18.86
C LEU A 197 -2.66 1.48 19.57
N PRO A 198 -2.99 2.57 18.84
CA PRO A 198 -3.13 3.88 19.45
C PRO A 198 -4.31 3.91 20.44
N ARG A 199 -4.24 4.81 21.43
CA ARG A 199 -5.25 4.95 22.49
C ARG A 199 -6.64 5.26 21.93
N HIS A 200 -6.68 6.11 20.90
CA HIS A 200 -7.86 6.48 20.15
C HIS A 200 -7.52 6.47 18.65
N ARG A 201 -8.54 6.57 17.80
CA ARG A 201 -8.31 6.70 16.35
C ARG A 201 -7.40 7.91 16.08
N PRO A 202 -6.29 7.74 15.33
CA PRO A 202 -5.46 8.88 14.95
C PRO A 202 -6.28 9.97 14.28
N GLU A 203 -6.09 11.22 14.68
CA GLU A 203 -6.73 12.37 14.06
C GLU A 203 -5.93 12.76 12.82
N GLY A 204 -6.02 11.97 11.75
CA GLY A 204 -5.27 12.15 10.51
C GLY A 204 -5.13 10.82 9.77
N GLY A 205 -4.67 10.87 8.52
CA GLY A 205 -4.42 9.68 7.72
C GLY A 205 -3.16 8.92 8.15
N VAL A 206 -3.11 7.64 7.82
CA VAL A 206 -1.91 6.81 7.98
C VAL A 206 -1.47 6.29 6.61
N ASP A 207 -0.21 6.53 6.24
CA ASP A 207 0.41 5.91 5.07
C ASP A 207 1.19 4.65 5.44
N LEU A 208 0.86 3.54 4.80
CA LEU A 208 1.67 2.32 4.81
C LEU A 208 2.06 1.90 3.39
N THR A 209 1.95 2.80 2.41
CA THR A 209 2.20 2.50 1.00
C THR A 209 3.58 1.88 0.82
N ASN A 210 3.67 0.75 0.12
CA ASN A 210 4.90 -0.02 -0.13
C ASN A 210 5.69 -0.44 1.13
N ALA A 211 5.13 -0.31 2.34
CA ALA A 211 5.80 -0.76 3.54
C ALA A 211 5.78 -2.28 3.67
N HIS A 212 6.75 -2.84 4.37
CA HIS A 212 6.85 -4.27 4.62
C HIS A 212 7.13 -4.55 6.09
N VAL A 213 6.28 -5.33 6.74
CA VAL A 213 6.46 -5.67 8.16
C VAL A 213 6.36 -7.18 8.38
N GLY A 214 7.15 -7.76 9.27
CA GLY A 214 6.99 -9.19 9.57
C GLY A 214 5.62 -9.46 10.20
N ILE A 215 5.33 -8.80 11.32
CA ILE A 215 4.09 -8.98 12.06
C ILE A 215 3.29 -7.66 12.04
N LEU A 216 2.02 -7.73 11.67
CA LEU A 216 1.09 -6.62 11.86
C LEU A 216 0.23 -6.90 13.10
N GLU A 217 0.42 -6.10 14.15
CA GLU A 217 -0.47 -6.07 15.30
C GLU A 217 -1.32 -4.80 15.28
N ASP A 218 -2.63 -4.97 15.28
CA ASP A 218 -3.61 -3.92 15.04
C ASP A 218 -4.89 -4.11 15.86
N ASP A 219 -5.67 -3.03 15.97
CA ASP A 219 -7.05 -3.07 16.44
C ASP A 219 -7.93 -2.31 15.44
N PRO A 220 -8.81 -3.00 14.69
CA PRO A 220 -9.67 -2.34 13.70
C PRO A 220 -10.58 -1.25 14.25
N THR A 221 -10.84 -1.24 15.57
CA THR A 221 -11.68 -0.24 16.22
C THR A 221 -10.97 1.11 16.39
N THR A 222 -9.64 1.11 16.52
CA THR A 222 -8.78 2.29 16.70
C THR A 222 -8.11 2.75 15.42
N TRP A 223 -8.52 2.21 14.27
CA TRP A 223 -8.01 2.63 12.96
C TRP A 223 -8.48 4.01 12.52
N PRO A 224 -7.64 4.76 11.80
CA PRO A 224 -7.95 6.11 11.34
C PRO A 224 -9.02 6.09 10.23
N ALA A 225 -9.50 7.29 9.89
CA ALA A 225 -10.52 7.46 8.86
C ALA A 225 -10.02 7.18 7.44
N SER A 226 -8.74 7.45 7.17
CA SER A 226 -8.08 7.25 5.86
C SER A 226 -6.78 6.48 6.06
N VAL A 227 -6.57 5.41 5.29
CA VAL A 227 -5.33 4.63 5.31
C VAL A 227 -4.92 4.31 3.88
N HIS A 228 -3.69 4.65 3.51
CA HIS A 228 -3.13 4.22 2.23
C HIS A 228 -2.38 2.90 2.42
N LEU A 229 -2.77 1.86 1.68
CA LEU A 229 -2.26 0.50 1.87
C LEU A 229 -1.61 -0.08 0.63
N ARG A 230 -1.59 0.65 -0.49
CA ARG A 230 -1.10 0.10 -1.76
C ARG A 230 0.32 -0.43 -1.60
N GLY A 231 0.55 -1.68 -1.98
CA GLY A 231 1.86 -2.32 -1.87
C GLY A 231 2.28 -2.68 -0.44
N PHE A 232 1.47 -2.37 0.57
CA PHE A 232 1.71 -2.80 1.94
C PHE A 232 1.68 -4.32 2.04
N THR A 233 2.67 -4.91 2.70
CA THR A 233 2.78 -6.36 2.88
C THR A 233 3.15 -6.71 4.32
N TYR A 234 2.71 -7.88 4.75
CA TYR A 234 3.02 -8.44 6.06
C TYR A 234 3.09 -9.98 6.08
N ASP A 235 3.84 -10.57 7.01
CA ASP A 235 3.97 -12.02 7.08
C ASP A 235 2.90 -12.69 7.92
N SER A 236 2.55 -12.11 9.06
CA SER A 236 1.46 -12.63 9.88
C SER A 236 0.71 -11.50 10.56
N LEU A 237 -0.51 -11.82 11.00
CA LEU A 237 -1.27 -11.00 11.91
C LEU A 237 -0.86 -11.36 13.35
N GLY A 238 -0.85 -10.37 14.25
CA GLY A 238 -0.56 -10.59 15.66
C GLY A 238 -1.72 -11.26 16.41
N LEU A 239 -1.48 -11.73 17.63
CA LEU A 239 -2.49 -12.45 18.43
C LEU A 239 -3.78 -11.64 18.70
N ARG A 240 -3.65 -10.32 18.85
CA ARG A 240 -4.83 -9.43 19.01
C ARG A 240 -5.56 -9.26 17.69
N SER A 241 -4.80 -9.14 16.60
CA SER A 241 -5.28 -9.03 15.23
C SER A 241 -6.10 -10.25 14.80
N ASP A 242 -5.70 -11.47 15.19
CA ASP A 242 -6.40 -12.70 14.86
C ASP A 242 -7.82 -12.77 15.43
N LYS A 243 -8.11 -12.02 16.50
CA LYS A 243 -9.46 -12.00 17.11
C LYS A 243 -10.47 -11.16 16.33
N ALA A 244 -10.03 -10.38 15.34
CA ALA A 244 -10.93 -9.54 14.55
C ALA A 244 -11.71 -10.35 13.51
N ASP A 245 -13.03 -10.17 13.48
CA ASP A 245 -13.88 -10.77 12.45
C ASP A 245 -13.46 -10.33 11.04
N VAL A 246 -13.56 -11.25 10.08
CA VAL A 246 -13.18 -11.05 8.68
C VAL A 246 -13.91 -9.86 8.07
N ARG A 247 -15.18 -9.65 8.42
CA ARG A 247 -15.98 -8.52 7.91
C ARG A 247 -15.37 -7.19 8.32
N THR A 248 -14.97 -7.06 9.58
CA THR A 248 -14.32 -5.85 10.12
C THR A 248 -13.01 -5.55 9.36
N ARG A 249 -12.23 -6.57 8.99
CA ARG A 249 -11.03 -6.38 8.16
C ARG A 249 -11.34 -5.98 6.73
N LEU A 250 -12.40 -6.52 6.13
CA LEU A 250 -12.83 -6.14 4.79
C LEU A 250 -13.35 -4.70 4.70
N ASP A 251 -13.95 -4.20 5.78
CA ASP A 251 -14.38 -2.80 5.89
C ASP A 251 -13.18 -1.84 5.91
N TRP A 252 -12.06 -2.26 6.49
CA TRP A 252 -10.82 -1.48 6.44
C TRP A 252 -10.22 -1.39 5.05
N LEU A 253 -10.18 -2.49 4.30
CA LEU A 253 -9.73 -2.46 2.91
C LEU A 253 -10.59 -1.54 2.03
N ALA A 254 -11.77 -1.13 2.51
CA ALA A 254 -12.63 -0.14 1.87
C ALA A 254 -12.24 1.32 2.16
N ARG A 255 -11.42 1.57 3.19
CA ARG A 255 -11.03 2.91 3.64
C ARG A 255 -9.82 3.46 2.90
N ASP A 256 -9.24 2.69 1.98
CA ASP A 256 -8.22 3.19 1.06
C ASP A 256 -8.87 4.22 0.11
N PRO A 257 -8.45 5.49 0.12
CA PRO A 257 -9.07 6.54 -0.69
C PRO A 257 -8.88 6.31 -2.19
N ASP A 258 -7.89 5.51 -2.59
CA ASP A 258 -7.67 5.17 -3.99
C ASP A 258 -8.60 4.05 -4.50
N GLY A 259 -9.42 3.49 -3.61
CA GLY A 259 -10.47 2.52 -3.94
C GLY A 259 -9.99 1.07 -3.97
N TYR A 260 -10.63 0.26 -4.82
CA TYR A 260 -10.41 -1.19 -4.82
C TYR A 260 -9.03 -1.56 -5.38
N ALA A 261 -8.21 -2.20 -4.56
CA ALA A 261 -6.95 -2.83 -4.98
C ALA A 261 -6.97 -4.33 -4.67
N ALA A 262 -6.93 -5.18 -5.71
CA ALA A 262 -6.97 -6.64 -5.58
C ALA A 262 -5.84 -7.19 -4.68
N GLN A 263 -4.65 -6.61 -4.79
CA GLN A 263 -3.46 -6.97 -4.00
C GLN A 263 -3.73 -6.95 -2.48
N LEU A 264 -4.54 -6.02 -1.97
CA LEU A 264 -4.82 -5.93 -0.53
C LEU A 264 -5.65 -7.11 -0.02
N TYR A 265 -6.59 -7.59 -0.85
CA TYR A 265 -7.39 -8.76 -0.52
C TYR A 265 -6.57 -10.04 -0.61
N ASP A 266 -5.72 -10.16 -1.62
CA ASP A 266 -4.84 -11.32 -1.78
C ASP A 266 -3.85 -11.44 -0.62
N GLN A 267 -3.30 -10.29 -0.17
CA GLN A 267 -2.43 -10.19 0.99
C GLN A 267 -3.11 -10.67 2.27
N LEU A 268 -4.34 -10.19 2.53
CA LEU A 268 -5.11 -10.61 3.70
C LEU A 268 -5.49 -12.09 3.64
N ALA A 269 -5.94 -12.59 2.49
CA ALA A 269 -6.26 -14.01 2.31
C ALA A 269 -5.02 -14.91 2.49
N ALA A 270 -3.84 -14.46 2.05
CA ALA A 270 -2.59 -15.17 2.25
C ALA A 270 -2.18 -15.23 3.72
N ALA A 271 -2.39 -14.15 4.49
CA ALA A 271 -2.15 -14.15 5.92
C ALA A 271 -3.06 -15.16 6.66
N TYR A 272 -4.36 -15.18 6.35
CA TYR A 272 -5.30 -16.16 6.94
C TYR A 272 -4.94 -17.61 6.59
N ARG A 273 -4.52 -17.89 5.34
CA ARG A 273 -4.04 -19.23 4.96
C ARG A 273 -2.82 -19.65 5.77
N ARG A 274 -1.85 -18.74 5.97
CA ARG A 274 -0.66 -19.02 6.79
C ARG A 274 -1.00 -19.26 8.26
N ALA A 275 -2.02 -18.58 8.79
CA ALA A 275 -2.55 -18.80 10.13
C ALA A 275 -3.38 -20.10 10.27
N GLY A 276 -3.67 -20.80 9.17
CA GLY A 276 -4.51 -22.01 9.16
C GLY A 276 -6.02 -21.73 9.11
N GLU A 277 -6.44 -20.47 8.95
CA GLU A 277 -7.84 -20.06 8.89
C GLU A 277 -8.40 -20.12 7.46
N GLU A 278 -8.55 -21.34 6.94
CA GLU A 278 -8.93 -21.57 5.55
C GLU A 278 -10.32 -20.99 5.20
N GLN A 279 -11.25 -20.99 6.15
CA GLN A 279 -12.60 -20.42 5.97
C GLN A 279 -12.54 -18.89 5.82
N ALA A 280 -11.78 -18.20 6.68
CA ALA A 280 -11.60 -16.76 6.61
C ALA A 280 -10.94 -16.33 5.29
N ALA A 281 -9.91 -17.07 4.85
CA ALA A 281 -9.26 -16.82 3.57
C ALA A 281 -10.22 -16.94 2.37
N ARG A 282 -11.13 -17.93 2.39
CA ARG A 282 -12.16 -18.09 1.35
C ARG A 282 -13.15 -16.93 1.36
N ASP A 283 -13.59 -16.49 2.53
CA ASP A 283 -14.52 -15.37 2.66
C ASP A 283 -13.93 -14.07 2.12
N VAL A 284 -12.64 -13.81 2.38
CA VAL A 284 -11.89 -12.67 1.80
C VAL A 284 -11.82 -12.76 0.27
N ALA A 285 -11.49 -13.93 -0.28
CA ALA A 285 -11.41 -14.13 -1.74
C ALA A 285 -12.78 -13.91 -2.43
N VAL A 286 -13.87 -14.39 -1.83
CA VAL A 286 -15.24 -14.15 -2.32
C VAL A 286 -15.58 -12.66 -2.29
N ALA A 287 -15.23 -11.97 -1.19
CA ALA A 287 -15.45 -10.53 -1.07
C ALA A 287 -14.67 -9.73 -2.12
N ALA A 288 -13.41 -10.10 -2.39
CA ALA A 288 -12.58 -9.50 -3.44
C ALA A 288 -13.25 -9.63 -4.81
N GLN A 289 -13.75 -10.82 -5.16
CA GLN A 289 -14.42 -11.07 -6.44
C GLN A 289 -15.75 -10.28 -6.55
N ARG A 290 -16.51 -10.14 -5.46
CA ARG A 290 -17.74 -9.33 -5.44
C ARG A 290 -17.44 -7.85 -5.72
N ARG A 291 -16.42 -7.26 -5.08
CA ARG A 291 -16.05 -5.85 -5.31
C ARG A 291 -15.52 -5.62 -6.72
N ARG A 292 -14.72 -6.55 -7.26
CA ARG A 292 -14.27 -6.49 -8.66
C ARG A 292 -15.43 -6.46 -9.67
N ARG A 293 -16.56 -7.13 -9.38
CA ARG A 293 -17.75 -7.11 -10.25
C ARG A 293 -18.48 -5.77 -10.23
N VAL A 294 -18.41 -5.04 -9.12
CA VAL A 294 -19.04 -3.72 -8.96
C VAL A 294 -18.24 -2.64 -9.70
N THR A 295 -16.92 -2.79 -9.83
CA THR A 295 -16.02 -1.87 -10.54
C THR A 295 -15.91 -2.12 -12.06
N LEU A 296 -16.56 -3.15 -12.62
CA LEU A 296 -16.59 -3.38 -14.07
C LEU A 296 -17.50 -2.36 -14.79
N ASN A 297 -16.92 -1.60 -15.73
CA ASN A 297 -17.64 -0.71 -16.66
C ASN A 297 -18.73 -1.51 -17.44
N PRO A 298 -19.83 -0.90 -17.94
CA PRO A 298 -20.90 -1.62 -18.65
C PRO A 298 -20.41 -2.47 -19.83
N ALA A 299 -19.38 -2.01 -20.55
CA ALA A 299 -18.73 -2.78 -21.61
C ALA A 299 -18.09 -4.09 -21.09
N GLY A 300 -17.46 -4.05 -19.92
CA GLY A 300 -16.93 -5.25 -19.25
C GLY A 300 -18.03 -6.22 -18.83
N LYS A 301 -19.19 -5.71 -18.40
CA LYS A 301 -20.38 -6.54 -18.09
C LYS A 301 -20.94 -7.22 -19.34
N ALA A 302 -20.99 -6.51 -20.47
CA ALA A 302 -21.45 -7.06 -21.76
C ALA A 302 -20.51 -8.16 -22.28
N VAL A 303 -19.19 -7.93 -22.25
CA VAL A 303 -18.19 -8.94 -22.63
C VAL A 303 -18.27 -10.16 -21.72
N ASN A 304 -18.43 -9.95 -20.41
CA ASN A 304 -18.54 -11.03 -19.44
C ASN A 304 -19.83 -11.85 -19.61
N TRP A 305 -20.94 -11.21 -19.95
CA TRP A 305 -22.20 -11.88 -20.30
C TRP A 305 -22.06 -12.70 -21.60
N LEU A 306 -21.40 -12.15 -22.61
CA LEU A 306 -21.14 -12.83 -23.87
C LEU A 306 -20.26 -14.09 -23.69
N LEU A 307 -19.22 -14.00 -22.85
CA LEU A 307 -18.37 -15.15 -22.51
C LEU A 307 -19.09 -16.23 -21.70
N PHE A 308 -20.01 -15.83 -20.81
CA PHE A 308 -20.87 -16.78 -20.10
C PHE A 308 -21.79 -17.54 -21.07
N LEU A 309 -22.42 -16.82 -21.99
CA LEU A 309 -23.38 -17.39 -22.94
C LEU A 309 -22.71 -18.35 -23.94
N THR A 310 -21.50 -18.03 -24.38
CA THR A 310 -20.78 -18.78 -25.43
C THR A 310 -19.95 -19.94 -24.86
N VAL A 311 -19.12 -19.71 -23.83
CA VAL A 311 -18.10 -20.67 -23.38
C VAL A 311 -18.19 -20.97 -21.88
N GLY A 312 -19.10 -20.33 -21.14
CA GLY A 312 -19.28 -20.55 -19.71
C GLY A 312 -18.00 -20.34 -18.91
N TYR A 313 -17.28 -19.24 -19.18
CA TYR A 313 -16.00 -18.88 -18.55
C TYR A 313 -14.85 -19.87 -18.79
N GLY A 314 -14.88 -20.65 -19.88
CA GLY A 314 -13.81 -21.61 -20.19
C GLY A 314 -14.00 -22.99 -19.56
N TYR A 315 -15.03 -23.18 -18.72
CA TYR A 315 -15.33 -24.48 -18.10
C TYR A 315 -16.33 -25.32 -18.90
N ARG A 316 -17.01 -24.73 -19.89
CA ARG A 316 -18.07 -25.39 -20.68
C ARG A 316 -17.91 -25.11 -22.19
N THR A 317 -16.74 -25.42 -22.73
CA THR A 317 -16.40 -25.21 -24.16
C THR A 317 -17.36 -25.90 -25.14
N TRP A 318 -18.08 -26.93 -24.72
CA TRP A 318 -19.11 -27.61 -25.51
C TRP A 318 -20.31 -26.72 -25.87
N LEU A 319 -20.58 -25.64 -25.12
CA LEU A 319 -21.66 -24.70 -25.45
C LEU A 319 -21.41 -23.98 -26.79
N ALA A 320 -20.15 -23.73 -27.14
CA ALA A 320 -19.80 -23.15 -28.43
C ALA A 320 -20.18 -24.09 -29.59
N ALA A 321 -20.05 -25.41 -29.40
CA ALA A 321 -20.50 -26.40 -30.38
C ALA A 321 -22.03 -26.41 -30.54
N VAL A 322 -22.78 -26.22 -29.45
CA VAL A 322 -24.24 -26.09 -29.49
C VAL A 322 -24.67 -24.82 -30.24
N TRP A 323 -24.02 -23.68 -29.96
CA TRP A 323 -24.27 -22.44 -30.68
C TRP A 323 -23.91 -22.53 -32.16
N LEU A 324 -22.77 -23.14 -32.49
CA LEU A 324 -22.37 -23.40 -33.88
C LEU A 324 -23.38 -24.28 -34.60
N LEU A 325 -23.86 -25.36 -33.96
CA LEU A 325 -24.85 -26.25 -34.54
C LEU A 325 -26.21 -25.55 -34.72
N GLY A 326 -26.64 -24.76 -33.74
CA GLY A 326 -27.88 -23.98 -33.82
C GLY A 326 -27.82 -22.92 -34.93
N LEU A 327 -26.71 -22.18 -35.01
CA LEU A 327 -26.48 -21.22 -36.11
C LEU A 327 -26.40 -21.96 -37.45
N LEU A 328 -25.70 -23.09 -37.54
CA LEU A 328 -25.62 -23.86 -38.78
C LEU A 328 -27.01 -24.29 -39.29
N VAL A 329 -27.88 -24.80 -38.39
CA VAL A 329 -29.26 -25.16 -38.74
C VAL A 329 -30.06 -23.93 -39.18
N LEU A 330 -29.97 -22.84 -38.41
CA LEU A 330 -30.69 -21.59 -38.70
C LEU A 330 -30.23 -20.97 -40.03
N GLY A 331 -28.93 -20.89 -40.26
CA GLY A 331 -28.35 -20.33 -41.48
C GLY A 331 -28.68 -21.18 -42.70
N THR A 332 -28.61 -22.51 -42.57
CA THR A 332 -29.00 -23.42 -43.65
C THR A 332 -30.47 -23.19 -44.02
N TRP A 333 -31.34 -22.98 -43.03
CA TRP A 333 -32.74 -22.67 -43.27
C TRP A 333 -32.92 -21.30 -43.95
N ILE A 334 -32.30 -20.23 -43.40
CA ILE A 334 -32.39 -18.86 -43.95
C ILE A 334 -31.85 -18.79 -45.38
N PHE A 335 -30.68 -19.35 -45.65
CA PHE A 335 -30.06 -19.26 -46.97
C PHE A 335 -30.70 -20.21 -47.99
N ASN A 336 -31.31 -21.31 -47.55
CA ASN A 336 -32.13 -22.13 -48.44
C ASN A 336 -33.41 -21.41 -48.87
N ASP A 337 -34.06 -20.68 -47.95
CA ASP A 337 -35.24 -19.86 -48.24
C ASP A 337 -34.88 -18.63 -49.10
N ALA A 338 -33.75 -17.99 -48.82
CA ALA A 338 -33.27 -16.83 -49.55
C ALA A 338 -32.69 -17.17 -50.93
N HIS A 339 -32.31 -18.43 -51.17
CA HIS A 339 -31.65 -18.85 -52.41
C HIS A 339 -32.38 -18.42 -53.70
N PRO A 340 -33.71 -18.65 -53.85
CA PRO A 340 -34.39 -18.39 -55.11
C PRO A 340 -34.53 -16.90 -55.45
N HIS A 341 -34.37 -16.00 -54.48
CA HIS A 341 -34.68 -14.57 -54.65
C HIS A 341 -33.46 -13.67 -54.41
N ASP A 342 -32.60 -14.01 -53.46
CA ASP A 342 -31.59 -13.11 -52.89
C ASP A 342 -30.15 -13.61 -53.10
N LEU A 343 -29.93 -14.80 -53.70
CA LEU A 343 -28.60 -15.35 -53.98
C LEU A 343 -28.42 -15.60 -55.47
N THR A 344 -27.46 -14.89 -56.07
CA THR A 344 -27.18 -14.96 -57.51
C THR A 344 -25.81 -15.60 -57.76
N PRO A 345 -25.68 -16.45 -58.79
CA PRO A 345 -24.40 -17.03 -59.16
C PRO A 345 -23.48 -15.94 -59.73
N VAL A 346 -22.20 -15.99 -59.38
CA VAL A 346 -21.21 -15.01 -59.84
C VAL A 346 -20.81 -15.24 -61.30
N ASP A 347 -20.83 -16.50 -61.77
CA ASP A 347 -20.43 -16.89 -63.12
C ASP A 347 -21.45 -17.84 -63.78
N ALA A 348 -21.40 -17.96 -65.11
CA ALA A 348 -22.29 -18.83 -65.88
C ALA A 348 -22.06 -20.34 -65.65
N ASN A 349 -20.91 -20.71 -65.07
CA ASN A 349 -20.49 -22.11 -64.83
C ASN A 349 -20.38 -22.45 -63.33
N THR A 350 -21.13 -21.73 -62.48
CA THR A 350 -21.10 -21.92 -61.03
C THR A 350 -21.73 -23.25 -60.61
N SER A 351 -21.07 -23.97 -59.69
CA SER A 351 -21.63 -25.19 -59.07
C SER A 351 -22.95 -24.89 -58.36
N GLY A 352 -23.89 -25.84 -58.38
CA GLY A 352 -25.20 -25.69 -57.73
C GLY A 352 -25.09 -25.19 -56.28
N PHE A 353 -26.04 -24.34 -55.90
CA PHE A 353 -26.06 -23.75 -54.57
C PHE A 353 -26.28 -24.81 -53.49
N ASN A 354 -25.46 -24.78 -52.45
CA ASN A 354 -25.64 -25.61 -51.27
C ASN A 354 -25.78 -24.70 -50.04
N ALA A 355 -26.98 -24.62 -49.47
CA ALA A 355 -27.26 -23.75 -48.32
C ALA A 355 -26.40 -24.07 -47.09
N LEU A 356 -26.14 -25.36 -46.85
CA LEU A 356 -25.28 -25.80 -45.74
C LEU A 356 -23.82 -25.39 -45.98
N GLY A 357 -23.32 -25.60 -47.20
CA GLY A 357 -21.96 -25.18 -47.59
C GLY A 357 -21.79 -23.66 -47.53
N TYR A 358 -22.78 -22.90 -48.02
CA TYR A 358 -22.78 -21.43 -47.92
C TYR A 358 -22.80 -20.96 -46.47
N THR A 359 -23.62 -21.60 -45.62
CA THR A 359 -23.67 -21.27 -44.18
C THR A 359 -22.34 -21.57 -43.50
N LEU A 360 -21.68 -22.69 -43.84
CA LEU A 360 -20.37 -23.03 -43.30
C LEU A 360 -19.30 -22.02 -43.71
N ASP A 361 -19.27 -21.58 -44.96
CA ASP A 361 -18.31 -20.57 -45.45
C ASP A 361 -18.46 -19.23 -44.71
N VAL A 362 -19.70 -18.82 -44.48
CA VAL A 362 -20.01 -17.56 -43.82
C VAL A 362 -19.82 -17.66 -42.31
N LEU A 363 -20.06 -18.82 -41.69
CA LEU A 363 -20.00 -19.00 -40.23
C LEU A 363 -18.60 -19.41 -39.72
N LEU A 364 -17.78 -20.09 -40.54
CA LEU A 364 -16.47 -20.60 -40.15
C LEU A 364 -15.35 -19.80 -40.84
N PRO A 365 -14.67 -18.85 -40.16
CA PRO A 365 -13.73 -17.93 -40.80
C PRO A 365 -12.52 -18.58 -41.47
N ILE A 366 -12.23 -19.84 -41.15
CA ILE A 366 -11.02 -20.57 -41.55
C ILE A 366 -11.35 -21.60 -42.65
N VAL A 367 -12.63 -21.90 -42.86
CA VAL A 367 -13.09 -22.90 -43.83
C VAL A 367 -13.61 -22.18 -45.07
N ASP A 368 -13.19 -22.65 -46.24
CA ASP A 368 -13.61 -22.10 -47.53
C ASP A 368 -13.99 -23.27 -48.45
N LEU A 369 -15.28 -23.56 -48.51
CA LEU A 369 -15.90 -24.55 -49.39
C LEU A 369 -16.25 -23.95 -50.77
N GLY A 370 -15.96 -22.66 -50.97
CA GLY A 370 -16.14 -21.94 -52.24
C GLY A 370 -17.57 -21.50 -52.56
N GLN A 371 -18.57 -21.82 -51.73
CA GLN A 371 -19.97 -21.43 -51.93
C GLN A 371 -20.17 -19.92 -51.74
N GLN A 372 -19.53 -19.31 -50.73
CA GLN A 372 -19.61 -17.86 -50.51
C GLN A 372 -18.99 -17.05 -51.66
N ARG A 373 -17.94 -17.58 -52.30
CA ARG A 373 -17.31 -16.94 -53.48
C ARG A 373 -18.13 -17.13 -54.75
N ALA A 374 -18.77 -18.28 -54.88
CA ALA A 374 -19.59 -18.67 -56.00
C ALA A 374 -20.95 -17.93 -56.05
N TRP A 375 -21.50 -17.55 -54.90
CA TRP A 375 -22.84 -16.98 -54.78
C TRP A 375 -22.84 -15.64 -54.04
N ARG A 376 -23.35 -14.59 -54.69
CA ARG A 376 -23.46 -13.26 -54.07
C ARG A 376 -24.85 -13.06 -53.47
N ALA A 377 -24.86 -12.83 -52.16
CA ALA A 377 -26.05 -12.45 -51.41
C ALA A 377 -26.39 -10.97 -51.64
N HIS A 378 -27.67 -10.70 -51.91
CA HIS A 378 -28.24 -9.37 -52.02
C HIS A 378 -29.46 -9.27 -51.08
N GLY A 379 -30.08 -8.10 -50.97
CA GLY A 379 -31.29 -7.94 -50.16
C GLY A 379 -31.10 -8.32 -48.69
N ALA A 380 -32.02 -9.10 -48.14
CA ALA A 380 -31.98 -9.53 -46.75
C ALA A 380 -30.85 -10.55 -46.49
N ALA A 381 -30.55 -11.41 -47.47
CA ALA A 381 -29.51 -12.41 -47.37
C ALA A 381 -28.12 -11.80 -47.12
N MET A 382 -27.85 -10.60 -47.65
CA MET A 382 -26.58 -9.90 -47.42
C MET A 382 -26.36 -9.58 -45.94
N TYR A 383 -27.39 -9.06 -45.25
CA TYR A 383 -27.31 -8.73 -43.84
C TYR A 383 -27.18 -9.99 -42.97
N TRP A 384 -27.87 -11.06 -43.34
CA TRP A 384 -27.69 -12.37 -42.70
C TRP A 384 -26.27 -12.90 -42.88
N SER A 385 -25.67 -12.79 -44.07
CA SER A 385 -24.27 -13.17 -44.29
C SER A 385 -23.32 -12.40 -43.36
N TRP A 386 -23.49 -11.09 -43.21
CA TRP A 386 -22.67 -10.30 -42.28
C TRP A 386 -22.88 -10.69 -40.81
N ALA A 387 -24.12 -10.96 -40.41
CA ALA A 387 -24.43 -11.40 -39.06
C ALA A 387 -23.76 -12.74 -38.72
N PHE A 388 -23.80 -13.70 -39.64
CA PHE A 388 -23.18 -15.01 -39.49
C PHE A 388 -21.65 -14.94 -39.48
N ILE A 389 -21.04 -14.12 -40.34
CA ILE A 389 -19.58 -13.84 -40.30
C ILE A 389 -19.18 -13.28 -38.94
N THR A 390 -19.93 -12.29 -38.46
CA THR A 390 -19.65 -11.65 -37.17
C THR A 390 -19.79 -12.65 -36.02
N ALA A 391 -20.85 -13.46 -36.02
CA ALA A 391 -21.07 -14.50 -35.01
C ALA A 391 -19.97 -15.56 -35.04
N GLY A 392 -19.52 -15.96 -36.23
CA GLY A 392 -18.41 -16.89 -36.44
C GLY A 392 -17.12 -16.40 -35.81
N TRP A 393 -16.74 -15.14 -36.06
CA TRP A 393 -15.56 -14.53 -35.44
C TRP A 393 -15.69 -14.44 -33.92
N VAL A 394 -16.86 -14.02 -33.40
CA VAL A 394 -17.10 -13.91 -31.96
C VAL A 394 -16.96 -15.27 -31.26
N LEU A 395 -17.59 -16.32 -31.81
CA LEU A 395 -17.49 -17.68 -31.26
C LEU A 395 -16.06 -18.21 -31.32
N THR A 396 -15.37 -18.02 -32.44
CA THR A 396 -13.98 -18.44 -32.61
C THR A 396 -13.05 -17.77 -31.59
N THR A 397 -13.15 -16.45 -31.43
CA THR A 397 -12.36 -15.70 -30.44
C THR A 397 -12.69 -16.13 -29.01
N ALA A 398 -13.96 -16.36 -28.67
CA ALA A 398 -14.36 -16.81 -27.35
C ALA A 398 -13.80 -18.21 -27.01
N VAL A 399 -13.80 -19.13 -27.96
CA VAL A 399 -13.23 -20.48 -27.79
C VAL A 399 -11.72 -20.43 -27.61
N VAL A 400 -11.00 -19.65 -28.42
CA VAL A 400 -9.55 -19.47 -28.28
C VAL A 400 -9.20 -18.84 -26.93
N ALA A 401 -9.93 -17.81 -26.50
CA ALA A 401 -9.75 -17.20 -25.18
C ALA A 401 -10.02 -18.18 -24.03
N GLY A 402 -11.02 -19.06 -24.18
CA GLY A 402 -11.32 -20.11 -23.20
C GLY A 402 -10.26 -21.21 -23.13
N LEU A 403 -9.72 -21.66 -24.27
CA LEU A 403 -8.73 -22.75 -24.36
C LEU A 403 -7.32 -22.33 -23.95
N THR A 404 -6.91 -21.10 -24.26
CA THR A 404 -5.55 -20.60 -23.99
C THR A 404 -5.29 -20.31 -22.51
N GLY A 405 -6.29 -20.43 -21.63
CA GLY A 405 -6.10 -20.25 -20.20
C GLY A 405 -5.73 -18.81 -19.79
N LEU A 406 -5.84 -17.83 -20.71
CA LEU A 406 -5.70 -16.39 -20.41
C LEU A 406 -6.70 -15.91 -19.34
N LEU A 407 -7.72 -16.73 -19.03
CA LEU A 407 -8.71 -16.51 -17.96
C LEU A 407 -8.58 -17.48 -16.77
N LYS A 408 -7.62 -18.43 -16.76
CA LYS A 408 -7.32 -19.29 -15.59
C LYS A 408 -6.38 -18.63 -14.58
N ARG A 409 -5.79 -17.49 -14.95
CA ARG A 409 -4.98 -16.63 -14.09
C ARG A 409 -5.45 -15.19 -14.25
N GLN A 410 -6.59 -14.81 -13.67
CA GLN A 410 -6.87 -13.42 -13.25
C GLN A 410 -8.01 -13.38 -12.23
#